data_AF-A0AAW0XJS3-F1
#
_entry.id   AF-A0AAW0XJS3-F1
#
_cell.length_a   1.000
_cell.length_b   1.000
_cell.length_c   1.000
_cell.angle_alpha   90.00
_cell.angle_beta   90.00
_cell.angle_gamma   90.00
#
_symmetry.space_group_name_H-M   'P 1'
#
loop_
_entity.id
_entity.type
_entity.pdbx_description
1 polymer ?
#
loop_
_entity_poly.entity_id
_entity_poly.type
_entity_poly.pdbx_seq_one_letter_code
_entity_poly.pdbx_strand_id
1 'polypeptide(L)'
;MMSSQSFSKNFGLYNERIGNLVVVVKDPSCITATRSQLTLLVRGSYSNPPCHGARIVSRVLSDPVLFEEWKGCIKTMSGRIIEMRKGLRERLEKLGTPGTWDHITAQIGMFSFTGLSAKQSKYLGEKYHIFLLSSGRINMCGITTGNIDYVAEAINDAVCNVS
;
A
#
# COMPACT_ATOMS: atom_id res chain seq x y z
N MET A 1 12.99 -21.21 -2.75
CA MET A 1 12.32 -19.96 -2.30
C MET A 1 11.44 -19.46 -3.44
N MET A 2 10.28 -18.86 -3.15
CA MET A 2 9.43 -18.23 -4.17
C MET A 2 9.13 -16.79 -3.75
N SER A 3 9.00 -15.89 -4.73
CA SER A 3 8.64 -14.49 -4.52
C SER A 3 7.62 -14.06 -5.55
N SER A 4 6.53 -13.45 -5.09
CA SER A 4 5.52 -12.80 -5.94
C SER A 4 5.77 -11.29 -5.92
N GLN A 5 5.97 -10.70 -7.09
CA GLN A 5 6.20 -9.27 -7.25
C GLN A 5 5.00 -8.65 -7.95
N SER A 6 4.52 -7.51 -7.43
CA SER A 6 3.47 -6.72 -8.04
C SER A 6 3.99 -5.34 -8.38
N PHE A 7 3.71 -4.88 -9.60
CA PHE A 7 4.04 -3.53 -10.03
C PHE A 7 2.85 -2.55 -9.91
N SER A 8 1.75 -2.97 -9.25
CA SER A 8 0.55 -2.13 -9.14
C SER A 8 0.80 -0.85 -8.34
N LYS A 9 1.58 -0.91 -7.25
CA LYS A 9 1.76 0.22 -6.33
C LYS A 9 2.99 1.07 -6.66
N ASN A 10 4.13 0.42 -6.86
CA ASN A 10 5.40 1.10 -7.11
C ASN A 10 5.48 1.71 -8.53
N PHE A 11 4.77 1.16 -9.52
CA PHE A 11 4.66 1.78 -10.85
C PHE A 11 3.32 2.50 -11.05
N GLY A 12 2.40 2.46 -10.09
CA GLY A 12 1.04 3.00 -10.26
C GLY A 12 0.19 2.25 -11.30
N LEU A 13 0.63 1.08 -11.77
CA LEU A 13 -0.03 0.29 -12.81
C LEU A 13 -1.08 -0.66 -12.21
N TYR A 14 -2.02 -0.11 -11.45
CA TYR A 14 -3.03 -0.88 -10.71
C TYR A 14 -3.85 -1.77 -11.65
N ASN A 15 -4.32 -1.22 -12.77
CA ASN A 15 -5.22 -1.93 -13.67
C ASN A 15 -4.50 -2.64 -14.85
N GLU A 16 -3.19 -2.44 -15.03
CA GLU A 16 -2.42 -3.15 -16.08
C GLU A 16 -2.08 -4.59 -15.71
N ARG A 17 -2.38 -4.98 -14.46
CA ARG A 17 -2.27 -6.35 -13.94
C ARG A 17 -0.88 -6.96 -14.15
N ILE A 18 0.15 -6.15 -13.89
CA ILE A 18 1.55 -6.55 -14.10
C ILE A 18 2.25 -6.95 -12.79
N GLY A 19 2.96 -8.07 -12.86
CA GLY A 19 3.74 -8.67 -11.80
C GLY A 19 4.60 -9.81 -12.34
N ASN A 20 5.35 -10.48 -11.46
CA ASN A 20 6.06 -11.70 -11.82
C ASN A 20 6.09 -12.69 -10.64
N LEU A 21 6.38 -13.96 -10.97
CA LEU A 21 6.70 -15.00 -10.02
C LEU A 21 8.16 -15.40 -10.22
N VAL A 22 8.96 -15.29 -9.17
CA VAL A 22 10.35 -15.73 -9.14
C VAL A 22 10.45 -17.00 -8.31
N VAL A 23 11.05 -18.04 -8.89
CA VAL A 23 11.32 -19.31 -8.19
C VAL A 23 12.83 -19.54 -8.17
N VAL A 24 13.39 -19.59 -6.96
CA VAL A 24 14.80 -19.89 -6.73
C VAL A 24 14.92 -21.38 -6.42
N VAL A 25 15.62 -22.09 -7.32
CA VAL A 25 15.93 -23.51 -7.21
C VAL A 25 17.38 -23.70 -6.73
N LYS A 26 17.62 -24.78 -5.97
CA LYS A 26 18.97 -25.13 -5.51
C LYS A 26 19.80 -25.74 -6.64
N ASP A 27 19.19 -26.62 -7.42
CA ASP A 27 19.82 -27.29 -8.55
C ASP A 27 19.39 -26.63 -9.87
N PRO A 28 20.33 -26.05 -10.65
CA PRO A 28 20.04 -25.46 -11.95
C PRO A 28 19.42 -26.42 -12.96
N SER A 29 19.65 -27.74 -12.83
CA SER A 29 19.06 -28.75 -13.72
C SER A 29 17.53 -28.71 -13.73
N CYS A 30 16.92 -28.29 -12.60
CA CYS A 30 15.47 -28.26 -12.40
C CYS A 30 14.79 -27.03 -13.00
N ILE A 31 15.53 -26.02 -13.50
CA ILE A 31 14.96 -24.75 -13.98
C ILE A 31 13.99 -24.99 -15.13
N THR A 32 14.40 -25.77 -16.14
CA THR A 32 13.59 -26.04 -17.33
C THR A 32 12.31 -26.78 -16.98
N ALA A 33 12.40 -27.81 -16.13
CA ALA A 33 11.24 -28.59 -15.68
C ALA A 33 10.28 -27.74 -14.84
N THR A 34 10.80 -26.89 -13.96
CA THR A 34 9.98 -25.99 -13.13
C THR A 34 9.25 -24.97 -14.01
N ARG A 35 9.96 -24.36 -14.98
CA ARG A 35 9.38 -23.41 -15.92
C ARG A 35 8.28 -24.05 -16.78
N SER A 36 8.48 -25.28 -17.25
CA SER A 36 7.49 -25.97 -18.08
C SER A 36 6.18 -26.21 -17.33
N GLN A 37 6.26 -26.69 -16.08
CA GLN A 37 5.08 -26.92 -15.23
C GLN A 37 4.34 -25.61 -14.92
N LEU A 38 5.05 -24.53 -14.58
CA LEU A 38 4.43 -23.21 -14.37
C LEU A 38 3.75 -22.69 -15.64
N THR A 39 4.35 -22.91 -16.80
CA THR A 39 3.75 -22.51 -18.09
C THR A 39 2.47 -23.29 -18.40
N LEU A 40 2.41 -24.58 -18.05
CA LEU A 40 1.18 -25.37 -18.19
C LEU A 40 0.06 -24.83 -17.30
N LEU A 41 0.36 -24.48 -16.05
CA LEU A 41 -0.61 -23.86 -15.14
C LEU A 41 -1.12 -22.51 -15.66
N VAL A 42 -0.22 -21.65 -16.17
CA VAL A 42 -0.60 -20.37 -16.79
C VAL A 42 -1.49 -20.60 -18.01
N ARG A 43 -1.12 -21.56 -18.87
CA ARG A 43 -1.87 -21.88 -20.08
C ARG A 43 -3.29 -22.37 -19.77
N GLY A 44 -3.42 -23.24 -18.76
CA GLY A 44 -4.72 -23.73 -18.28
C GLY A 44 -5.54 -22.70 -17.52
N SER A 45 -4.93 -21.59 -17.06
CA SER A 45 -5.62 -20.54 -16.30
C SER A 45 -6.09 -19.39 -17.20
N TYR A 46 -5.18 -18.75 -17.90
CA TYR A 46 -5.46 -17.53 -18.68
C TYR A 46 -4.69 -17.46 -20.01
N SER A 47 -4.13 -18.59 -20.48
CA SER A 47 -3.31 -18.71 -21.69
C SER A 47 -1.97 -17.97 -21.61
N ASN A 48 -1.97 -16.64 -21.64
CA ASN A 48 -0.77 -15.80 -21.64
C ASN A 48 -1.05 -14.42 -21.00
N PRO A 49 -0.05 -13.78 -20.39
CA PRO A 49 -0.25 -12.53 -19.64
C PRO A 49 -0.41 -11.30 -20.55
N PRO A 50 -1.05 -10.22 -20.05
CA PRO A 50 -1.15 -8.96 -20.78
C PRO A 50 0.23 -8.32 -21.02
N CYS A 51 0.44 -7.76 -22.22
CA CYS A 51 1.76 -7.26 -22.62
C CYS A 51 2.03 -5.79 -22.27
N HIS A 52 1.01 -4.95 -22.11
CA HIS A 52 1.17 -3.50 -22.01
C HIS A 52 1.96 -3.08 -20.76
N GLY A 53 1.49 -3.45 -19.57
CA GLY A 53 2.21 -3.18 -18.32
C GLY A 53 3.63 -3.78 -18.29
N ALA A 54 3.82 -4.96 -18.89
CA ALA A 54 5.15 -5.58 -18.99
C ALA A 54 6.13 -4.74 -19.83
N ARG A 55 5.67 -4.15 -20.94
CA ARG A 55 6.47 -3.27 -21.78
C ARG A 55 6.82 -1.95 -21.09
N ILE A 56 5.88 -1.35 -20.35
CA ILE A 56 6.15 -0.14 -19.55
C ILE A 56 7.24 -0.42 -18.52
N VAL A 57 7.05 -1.46 -17.69
CA VAL A 57 8.01 -1.83 -16.64
C VAL A 57 9.37 -2.17 -17.25
N SER A 58 9.40 -2.96 -18.32
CA SER A 58 10.64 -3.30 -19.01
C SER A 58 11.37 -2.06 -19.55
N ARG A 59 10.65 -1.13 -20.18
CA ARG A 59 11.23 0.10 -20.73
C ARG A 59 11.84 0.98 -19.64
N VAL A 60 11.13 1.18 -18.53
CA VAL A 60 11.60 2.01 -17.41
C VAL A 60 12.79 1.36 -16.70
N LEU A 61 12.75 0.05 -16.44
CA LEU A 61 13.82 -0.63 -15.72
C LEU A 61 15.09 -0.86 -16.54
N SER A 62 14.99 -0.86 -17.88
CA SER A 62 16.15 -1.11 -18.77
C SER A 62 16.82 0.18 -19.26
N ASP A 63 16.20 1.34 -19.03
CA ASP A 63 16.73 2.64 -19.42
C ASP A 63 17.25 3.36 -18.15
N PRO A 64 18.56 3.65 -18.03
CA PRO A 64 19.12 4.23 -16.80
C PRO A 64 18.49 5.56 -16.41
N VAL A 65 18.10 6.40 -17.38
CA VAL A 65 17.49 7.71 -17.11
C VAL A 65 16.10 7.54 -16.53
N LEU A 66 15.27 6.68 -17.15
CA LEU A 66 13.92 6.39 -16.65
C LEU A 66 13.96 5.65 -15.31
N PHE A 67 14.96 4.80 -15.09
CA PHE A 67 15.12 4.07 -13.85
C PHE A 67 15.44 5.01 -12.67
N GLU A 68 16.32 6.00 -12.87
CA GLU A 68 16.59 7.04 -11.87
C GLU A 68 15.35 7.90 -11.60
N GLU A 69 14.63 8.31 -12.64
CA GLU A 69 13.39 9.07 -12.51
C GLU A 69 12.34 8.28 -11.69
N TRP A 70 12.16 7.00 -12.02
CA TRP A 70 11.25 6.12 -11.29
C TRP A 70 11.63 6.02 -9.81
N LYS A 71 12.90 5.82 -9.48
CA LYS A 71 13.38 5.83 -8.08
C LYS A 71 13.08 7.15 -7.37
N GLY A 72 13.25 8.28 -8.06
CA GLY A 72 12.87 9.60 -7.57
C GLY A 72 11.38 9.67 -7.21
N CYS A 73 10.51 9.23 -8.12
CA CYS A 73 9.07 9.16 -7.89
C CYS A 73 8.70 8.27 -6.69
N ILE A 74 9.34 7.10 -6.54
CA ILE A 74 9.14 6.23 -5.36
C ILE A 74 9.49 6.96 -4.07
N LYS A 75 10.63 7.65 -4.04
CA LYS A 75 11.11 8.38 -2.86
C LYS A 75 10.14 9.51 -2.48
N THR A 76 9.63 10.24 -3.47
CA THR A 76 8.62 11.29 -3.24
C THR A 76 7.34 10.70 -2.65
N MET A 77 6.82 9.61 -3.23
CA MET A 77 5.59 8.97 -2.75
C MET A 77 5.74 8.41 -1.33
N SER A 78 6.85 7.73 -1.03
CA SER A 78 7.11 7.17 0.29
C SER A 78 7.37 8.26 1.33
N GLY A 79 8.10 9.32 0.96
CA GLY A 79 8.33 10.50 1.81
C GLY A 79 7.01 11.16 2.23
N ARG A 80 6.11 11.42 1.27
CA ARG A 80 4.79 11.99 1.56
C ARG A 80 3.96 11.11 2.53
N ILE A 81 4.03 9.79 2.41
CA ILE A 81 3.33 8.88 3.34
C ILE A 81 3.91 9.00 4.76
N ILE A 82 5.24 9.09 4.89
CA ILE A 82 5.91 9.27 6.18
C ILE A 82 5.51 10.61 6.81
N GLU A 83 5.46 11.68 6.02
CA GLU A 83 5.01 13.01 6.47
C GLU A 83 3.57 12.97 6.97
N MET A 84 2.64 12.31 6.26
CA MET A 84 1.25 12.19 6.70
C MET A 84 1.09 11.33 7.95
N ARG A 85 1.92 10.29 8.13
CA ARG A 85 1.96 9.49 9.36
C ARG A 85 2.37 10.35 10.55
N LYS A 86 3.48 11.08 10.41
CA LYS A 86 3.98 11.98 11.44
C LYS A 86 2.94 13.07 11.78
N GLY A 87 2.44 13.74 10.75
CA GLY A 87 1.47 14.83 10.93
C GLY A 87 0.17 14.39 11.57
N LEU A 88 -0.32 13.18 11.28
CA LEU A 88 -1.55 12.66 11.88
C LEU A 88 -1.33 12.37 13.37
N ARG A 89 -0.24 11.68 13.68
CA ARG A 89 0.13 11.35 15.06
C ARG A 89 0.27 12.63 15.91
N GLU A 90 1.01 13.62 15.44
CA GLU A 90 1.24 14.87 16.16
C GLU A 90 -0.08 15.58 16.52
N ARG A 91 -1.07 15.55 15.62
CA ARG A 91 -2.38 16.15 15.85
C ARG A 91 -3.20 15.39 16.87
N LEU A 92 -3.21 14.06 16.81
CA LEU A 92 -3.90 13.22 17.80
C LEU A 92 -3.32 13.42 19.21
N GLU A 93 -1.99 13.49 19.31
CA GLU A 93 -1.31 13.78 20.57
C GLU A 93 -1.62 15.19 21.07
N LYS A 94 -1.61 16.19 20.18
CA LYS A 94 -1.96 17.58 20.52
C LYS A 94 -3.41 17.73 20.97
N LEU A 95 -4.34 16.97 20.40
CA LEU A 95 -5.75 16.93 20.80
C LEU A 95 -5.97 16.19 22.12
N GLY A 96 -4.95 15.50 22.65
CA GLY A 96 -5.09 14.66 23.85
C GLY A 96 -5.97 13.43 23.61
N THR A 97 -6.02 12.92 22.37
CA THR A 97 -6.88 11.79 22.01
C THR A 97 -6.53 10.55 22.84
N PRO A 98 -7.50 9.93 23.54
CA PRO A 98 -7.24 8.78 24.41
C PRO A 98 -6.50 7.62 23.71
N GLY A 99 -5.54 7.03 24.41
CA GLY A 99 -4.72 5.93 23.90
C GLY A 99 -3.29 6.38 23.52
N THR A 100 -2.55 5.49 22.86
CA THR A 100 -1.22 5.79 22.30
C THR A 100 -1.29 5.71 20.78
N TRP A 101 -0.50 6.53 20.10
CA TRP A 101 -0.55 6.67 18.64
C TRP A 101 0.81 6.44 17.96
N ASP A 102 1.80 5.94 18.71
CA ASP A 102 3.16 5.65 18.25
C ASP A 102 3.19 4.69 17.05
N HIS A 103 2.25 3.75 17.01
CA HIS A 103 2.14 2.75 15.96
C HIS A 103 1.89 3.36 14.58
N ILE A 104 1.29 4.55 14.49
CA ILE A 104 1.09 5.24 13.20
C ILE A 104 2.45 5.54 12.55
N THR A 105 3.44 5.94 13.34
CA THR A 105 4.80 6.24 12.86
C THR A 105 5.72 5.01 12.82
N ALA A 106 5.48 4.00 13.66
CA ALA A 106 6.27 2.76 13.64
C ALA A 106 5.89 1.82 12.49
N GLN A 107 4.63 1.85 12.03
CA GLN A 107 4.17 1.06 10.89
C GLN A 107 4.67 1.63 9.55
N ILE A 108 4.91 0.74 8.59
CA ILE A 108 5.48 1.07 7.28
C ILE A 108 4.45 0.84 6.16
N GLY A 109 4.55 1.65 5.11
CA GLY A 109 3.78 1.49 3.87
C GLY A 109 2.49 2.31 3.85
N MET A 110 1.58 1.97 2.93
CA MET A 110 0.39 2.78 2.66
C MET A 110 -0.69 2.68 3.75
N PHE A 111 -0.70 1.62 4.55
CA PHE A 111 -1.80 1.33 5.47
C PHE A 111 -1.36 1.43 6.91
N SER A 112 -2.23 1.98 7.77
CA SER A 112 -2.08 1.91 9.21
C SER A 112 -3.23 1.14 9.82
N PHE A 113 -2.94 0.31 10.81
CA PHE A 113 -3.96 -0.17 11.73
C PHE A 113 -4.07 0.84 12.86
N THR A 114 -5.14 1.63 12.88
CA THR A 114 -5.29 2.73 13.84
C THR A 114 -5.62 2.23 15.24
N GLY A 115 -6.19 1.02 15.36
CA GLY A 115 -6.74 0.51 16.62
C GLY A 115 -8.21 0.89 16.85
N LEU A 116 -8.81 1.64 15.91
CA LEU A 116 -10.23 1.99 15.99
C LEU A 116 -11.12 0.76 15.88
N SER A 117 -12.15 0.71 16.73
CA SER A 117 -13.15 -0.35 16.71
C SER A 117 -14.03 -0.27 15.46
N ALA A 118 -14.78 -1.34 15.18
CA ALA A 118 -15.75 -1.34 14.09
C ALA A 118 -16.84 -0.25 14.28
N LYS A 119 -17.24 0.02 15.53
CA LYS A 119 -18.21 1.07 15.85
C LYS A 119 -17.65 2.46 15.56
N GLN A 120 -16.42 2.73 16.01
CA GLN A 120 -15.73 3.99 15.74
C GLN A 120 -15.51 4.20 14.23
N SER A 121 -15.12 3.14 13.52
CA SER A 121 -14.95 3.16 12.07
C SER A 121 -16.26 3.49 11.33
N LYS A 122 -17.37 2.88 11.77
CA LYS A 122 -18.71 3.16 11.24
C LYS A 122 -19.13 4.60 11.52
N TYR A 123 -18.93 5.06 12.75
CA TYR A 123 -19.25 6.42 13.16
C TYR A 123 -18.51 7.48 12.34
N LEU A 124 -17.22 7.26 12.06
CA LEU A 124 -16.42 8.10 11.17
C LEU A 124 -17.01 8.17 9.75
N GLY A 125 -17.49 7.05 9.21
CA GLY A 125 -18.14 7.01 7.90
C GLY A 125 -19.49 7.72 7.86
N GLU A 126 -20.31 7.57 8.89
CA GLU A 126 -21.67 8.12 8.94
C GLU A 126 -21.69 9.62 9.26
N LYS A 127 -20.90 10.08 10.23
CA LYS A 127 -20.89 11.47 10.69
C LYS A 127 -19.89 12.36 9.94
N TYR A 128 -18.69 11.82 9.68
CA TYR A 128 -17.57 12.59 9.12
C TYR A 128 -17.25 12.22 7.67
N HIS A 129 -17.96 11.24 7.10
CA HIS A 129 -17.68 10.73 5.75
C HIS A 129 -16.22 10.31 5.54
N ILE A 130 -15.58 9.81 6.61
CA ILE A 130 -14.23 9.24 6.59
C ILE A 130 -14.37 7.72 6.53
N PHE A 131 -14.00 7.14 5.39
CA PHE A 131 -14.17 5.71 5.14
C PHE A 131 -12.88 4.94 5.41
N LEU A 132 -12.95 4.03 6.37
CA LEU A 132 -11.90 3.07 6.71
C LEU A 132 -12.51 1.68 6.88
N LEU A 133 -11.68 0.64 6.91
CA LEU A 133 -12.18 -0.71 7.17
C LEU A 133 -12.67 -0.84 8.61
N SER A 134 -13.65 -1.72 8.85
CA SER A 134 -14.15 -2.06 10.19
C SER A 134 -13.06 -2.62 11.13
N SER A 135 -11.93 -3.06 10.58
CA SER A 135 -10.73 -3.46 11.33
C SER A 135 -9.86 -2.29 11.81
N GLY A 136 -10.29 -1.04 11.60
CA GLY A 136 -9.48 0.14 11.88
C GLY A 136 -8.34 0.36 10.86
N ARG A 137 -8.32 -0.37 9.74
CA ARG A 137 -7.28 -0.18 8.72
C ARG A 137 -7.59 1.05 7.86
N ILE A 138 -6.75 2.07 7.96
CA ILE A 138 -6.81 3.30 7.16
C ILE A 138 -5.72 3.31 6.07
N ASN A 139 -6.00 3.98 4.94
CA ASN A 139 -5.03 4.24 3.89
C ASN A 139 -4.42 5.65 4.04
N MET A 140 -3.15 5.73 4.42
CA MET A 140 -2.38 6.98 4.59
C MET A 140 -2.22 7.76 3.27
N CYS A 141 -2.49 7.13 2.12
CA CYS A 141 -2.56 7.84 0.85
C CYS A 141 -3.74 8.80 0.73
N GLY A 142 -4.83 8.58 1.48
CA GLY A 142 -6.00 9.48 1.49
C GLY A 142 -5.84 10.71 2.38
N ILE A 143 -4.80 10.73 3.22
CA ILE A 143 -4.52 11.87 4.10
C ILE A 143 -3.63 12.86 3.34
N THR A 144 -3.99 14.13 3.42
CA THR A 144 -3.33 15.25 2.76
C THR A 144 -3.13 16.37 3.77
N THR A 145 -2.23 17.30 3.47
CA THR A 145 -2.03 18.52 4.28
C THR A 145 -3.32 19.34 4.44
N GLY A 146 -4.28 19.23 3.52
CA GLY A 146 -5.54 19.96 3.57
C GLY A 146 -6.65 19.27 4.37
N ASN A 147 -6.56 17.95 4.64
CA ASN A 147 -7.60 17.22 5.38
C ASN A 147 -7.13 16.61 6.70
N ILE A 148 -5.84 16.66 7.01
CA ILE A 148 -5.26 15.94 8.15
C ILE A 148 -5.78 16.44 9.50
N ASP A 149 -6.08 17.73 9.62
CA ASP A 149 -6.69 18.31 10.83
C ASP A 149 -8.12 17.78 11.02
N TYR A 150 -8.93 17.81 9.97
CA TYR A 150 -10.29 17.25 9.97
C TYR A 150 -10.30 15.76 10.35
N VAL A 151 -9.37 14.97 9.78
CA VAL A 151 -9.25 13.55 10.10
C VAL A 151 -8.85 13.32 11.56
N ALA A 152 -7.91 14.10 12.09
CA ALA A 152 -7.49 13.97 13.48
C ALA A 152 -8.61 14.33 14.46
N GLU A 153 -9.32 15.43 14.21
CA GLU A 153 -10.48 15.86 15.02
C GLU A 153 -11.60 14.82 15.00
N ALA A 154 -11.91 14.25 13.84
CA ALA A 154 -12.93 13.21 13.70
C ALA A 154 -12.53 11.93 14.46
N ILE A 155 -11.27 11.51 14.37
CA ILE A 155 -10.76 10.35 15.12
C ILE A 155 -10.86 10.62 16.62
N ASN A 156 -10.48 11.81 17.08
CA ASN A 156 -10.60 12.20 18.48
C ASN A 156 -12.04 12.11 18.97
N ASP A 157 -12.98 12.70 18.23
CA ASP A 157 -14.41 12.64 18.55
C ASP A 157 -14.93 11.20 18.60
N ALA A 158 -14.57 10.36 17.62
CA ALA A 158 -14.96 8.96 17.61
C ALA A 158 -14.42 8.18 18.82
N VAL A 159 -13.16 8.44 19.23
CA VAL A 159 -12.55 7.78 20.38
C VAL A 159 -13.18 8.23 21.69
N CYS A 160 -13.50 9.51 21.84
CA CYS A 160 -14.09 10.06 23.06
C CYS A 160 -15.58 9.74 23.21
N ASN A 161 -16.33 9.67 22.11
CA ASN A 161 -17.79 9.62 22.15
C ASN A 161 -18.40 8.27 21.73
N VAL A 162 -17.59 7.30 21.29
CA VAL A 162 -18.07 5.98 20.85
C VAL A 162 -17.37 4.85 21.60
N SER A 163 -18.17 4.15 22.42
CA SER A 163 -17.81 2.94 23.19
C SER A 163 -18.05 1.63 22.41
#